data_AF-G4YMF9-F1
#
_entry.id   AF-G4YMF9-F1
#
_cell.length_a   1.000
_cell.length_b   1.000
_cell.length_c   1.000
_cell.angle_alpha   90.00
_cell.angle_beta   90.00
_cell.angle_gamma   90.00
#
_symmetry.space_group_name_H-M   'P 1'
#
loop_
_entity.id
_entity.type
_entity.pdbx_description
1 polymer ?
#
loop_
_entity_poly.entity_id
_entity_poly.type
_entity_poly.pdbx_seq_one_letter_code
_entity_poly.pdbx_strand_id
1 'polypeptide(L)'
;MALEVLLEVQLPLEPPPEHKQFLLLSGQEPVDTLEAFRVRHGQTTAWRYNMLVQICQRPRVVCRREVPLLYSMQITSPGGGVVGELQILEGVEPADTVLEFALQHDIGREGRATILEAVCAVPRVVCTRYNALMHSKTVSGDGGVVIGKLDIYDDVEPVDQIYKFVKDHKLPLLAMEQLLSVTCSVIGDAQCQRAVPLVYSQRIVVKDESTGEPRQLGVLQIPLGQEPADVVHSFGLNYGLAKPFRQNLVRKVCDDTYVTCKRLKPIVFSSPVAVENGTTVGFLSIREDEELTDAVHRFSRQTNITRDLQVSLLQALCGTREGILCTRGQALLRSTPVSDGTGQILGYVNIYEGQEPADVVYHFADQHNLAPGDRDTLLESLCNPPKSASGQEENDDEEDEEPLACSRYAPVVFRVPVAAQNGSHLGILEVLANEEPADAVARFGNKHELGPEEKKSIVTGVCQASGLECTRDVGILYEAKKNIKSQCIDVKVLFQSVNHNSCSRPKRNFILEAYKLKLPFRRLVNDDR
;
A
#
# COMPACT_ATOMS: atom_id res chain seq x y z
N MET A 1 5.58 69.80 16.68
CA MET A 1 6.60 70.47 15.86
C MET A 1 6.04 70.57 14.44
N ALA A 2 6.08 71.74 13.80
CA ALA A 2 5.60 71.89 12.42
C ALA A 2 6.59 71.21 11.46
N LEU A 3 6.10 70.35 10.58
CA LEU A 3 6.94 69.67 9.58
C LEU A 3 7.41 70.71 8.54
N GLU A 4 8.72 70.77 8.28
CA GLU A 4 9.30 71.67 7.28
C GLU A 4 8.98 71.20 5.86
N VAL A 5 8.69 72.11 4.93
CA VAL A 5 8.50 71.79 3.51
C VAL A 5 9.87 71.56 2.86
N LEU A 6 10.13 70.35 2.36
CA LEU A 6 11.38 69.99 1.69
C LEU A 6 11.33 70.24 0.18
N LEU A 7 10.17 70.03 -0.44
CA LEU A 7 9.96 70.24 -1.86
C LEU A 7 8.51 70.67 -2.12
N GLU A 8 8.35 71.72 -2.91
CA GLU A 8 7.07 72.16 -3.46
C GLU A 8 7.24 72.36 -4.96
N VAL A 9 6.56 71.54 -5.76
CA VAL A 9 6.68 71.55 -7.23
C VAL A 9 5.33 71.29 -7.88
N GLN A 10 5.17 71.71 -9.13
CA GLN A 10 4.04 71.30 -9.95
C GLN A 10 4.42 70.09 -10.79
N LEU A 11 3.70 68.99 -10.62
CA LEU A 11 3.90 67.77 -11.40
C LEU A 11 2.91 67.72 -12.58
N PRO A 12 3.36 67.37 -13.79
CA PRO A 12 2.48 67.19 -14.95
C PRO A 12 1.71 65.88 -14.83
N LEU A 13 0.40 65.90 -15.10
CA LEU A 13 -0.45 64.71 -15.22
C LEU A 13 -0.52 64.22 -16.68
N GLU A 14 -0.72 62.93 -16.91
CA GLU A 14 -0.96 62.34 -18.24
C GLU A 14 -2.40 61.82 -18.34
N PRO A 15 -3.04 61.86 -19.53
CA PRO A 15 -3.62 63.03 -20.20
C PRO A 15 -5.11 63.31 -19.84
N PRO A 16 -5.57 64.58 -19.96
CA PRO A 16 -4.84 65.74 -20.49
C PRO A 16 -3.84 66.37 -19.49
N PRO A 17 -2.77 67.05 -19.95
CA PRO A 17 -1.71 67.55 -19.09
C PRO A 17 -2.12 68.75 -18.26
N GLU A 18 -2.67 68.46 -17.09
CA GLU A 18 -2.87 69.40 -15.99
C GLU A 18 -1.67 69.35 -15.04
N HIS A 19 -1.26 70.50 -14.51
CA HIS A 19 -0.22 70.56 -13.48
C HIS A 19 -0.87 70.64 -12.10
N LYS A 20 -0.52 69.72 -11.20
CA LYS A 20 -1.02 69.72 -9.83
C LYS A 20 0.12 69.91 -8.83
N GLN A 21 -0.16 70.63 -7.75
CA GLN A 21 0.81 70.93 -6.71
C GLN A 21 1.15 69.66 -5.93
N PHE A 22 2.44 69.33 -5.89
CA PHE A 22 3.01 68.27 -5.09
C PHE A 22 3.83 68.88 -3.96
N LEU A 23 3.58 68.41 -2.73
CA LEU A 23 4.22 68.88 -1.52
C LEU A 23 4.88 67.69 -0.82
N LEU A 24 6.18 67.80 -0.53
CA LEU A 24 6.93 66.85 0.26
C LEU A 24 7.38 67.51 1.57
N LEU A 25 7.01 66.91 2.69
CA LEU A 25 7.37 67.38 4.03
C LEU A 25 8.59 66.65 4.59
N SER A 26 9.26 67.27 5.56
CA SER A 26 10.39 66.67 6.27
C SER A 26 9.99 65.39 7.00
N GLY A 27 10.79 64.34 6.82
CA GLY A 27 10.53 63.01 7.37
C GLY A 27 9.62 62.12 6.50
N GLN A 28 9.00 62.63 5.44
CA GLN A 28 8.27 61.81 4.49
C GLN A 28 9.20 61.18 3.46
N GLU A 29 8.86 59.95 3.06
CA GLU A 29 9.58 59.27 2.00
C GLU A 29 8.99 59.66 0.63
N PRO A 30 9.80 60.16 -0.32
CA PRO A 30 9.31 60.71 -1.58
C PRO A 30 8.42 59.78 -2.39
N VAL A 31 8.73 58.48 -2.43
CA VAL A 31 7.95 57.52 -3.20
C VAL A 31 6.55 57.26 -2.63
N ASP A 32 6.35 57.36 -1.31
CA ASP A 32 5.01 57.20 -0.71
C ASP A 32 4.10 58.37 -1.01
N THR A 33 4.63 59.58 -0.82
CA THR A 33 3.92 60.82 -1.11
C THR A 33 3.56 60.87 -2.60
N LEU A 34 4.48 60.41 -3.46
CA LEU A 34 4.25 60.33 -4.90
C LEU A 34 3.25 59.24 -5.28
N GLU A 35 3.24 58.09 -4.59
CA GLU A 35 2.25 57.03 -4.79
C GLU A 35 0.84 57.49 -4.38
N ALA A 36 0.71 58.16 -3.24
CA ALA A 36 -0.57 58.75 -2.82
C ALA A 36 -1.07 59.79 -3.84
N PHE A 37 -0.16 60.60 -4.39
CA PHE A 37 -0.46 61.55 -5.45
C PHE A 37 -0.90 60.85 -6.75
N ARG A 38 -0.17 59.79 -7.14
CA ARG A 38 -0.47 58.97 -8.32
C ARG A 38 -1.88 58.40 -8.25
N VAL A 39 -2.24 57.77 -7.12
CA VAL A 39 -3.58 57.18 -6.90
C VAL A 39 -4.66 58.26 -6.94
N ARG A 40 -4.44 59.40 -6.28
CA ARG A 40 -5.41 60.52 -6.24
C ARG A 40 -5.70 61.09 -7.63
N HIS A 41 -4.70 61.11 -8.50
CA HIS A 41 -4.78 61.73 -9.81
C HIS A 41 -4.82 60.73 -10.98
N GLY A 42 -5.11 59.46 -10.69
CA GLY A 42 -5.32 58.43 -11.72
C GLY A 42 -4.11 58.17 -12.62
N GLN A 43 -2.89 58.38 -12.11
CA GLN A 43 -1.67 58.26 -12.89
C GLN A 43 -1.14 56.82 -12.95
N THR A 44 -0.33 56.53 -13.98
CA THR A 44 0.25 55.20 -14.19
C THR A 44 1.45 54.96 -13.27
N THR A 45 1.83 53.69 -13.06
CA THR A 45 3.06 53.34 -12.33
C THR A 45 4.32 53.82 -13.06
N ALA A 46 4.32 53.77 -14.39
CA ALA A 46 5.41 54.32 -15.23
C ALA A 46 5.60 55.83 -14.99
N TRP A 47 4.50 56.58 -14.87
CA TRP A 47 4.54 58.00 -14.50
C TRP A 47 5.20 58.21 -13.12
N ARG A 48 4.85 57.39 -12.12
CA ARG A 48 5.47 57.47 -10.78
C ARG A 48 6.98 57.25 -10.85
N TYR A 49 7.44 56.24 -11.58
CA TYR A 49 8.88 56.00 -11.72
C TYR A 49 9.60 57.20 -12.34
N ASN A 50 9.04 57.77 -13.42
CA ASN A 50 9.62 58.95 -14.09
C ASN A 50 9.68 60.17 -13.15
N MET A 51 8.62 60.43 -12.39
CA MET A 51 8.58 61.56 -11.46
C MET A 51 9.48 61.36 -10.25
N LEU A 52 9.60 60.12 -9.75
CA LEU A 52 10.46 59.80 -8.61
C LEU A 52 11.92 60.13 -8.93
N VAL A 53 12.41 59.74 -10.11
CA VAL A 53 13.79 60.05 -10.56
C VAL A 53 14.05 61.56 -10.53
N GLN A 54 13.10 62.38 -11.01
CA GLN A 54 13.24 63.83 -11.02
C GLN A 54 13.22 64.44 -9.61
N ILE A 55 12.40 63.88 -8.71
CA ILE A 55 12.29 64.32 -7.31
C ILE A 55 13.57 63.97 -6.53
N CYS A 56 14.10 62.77 -6.73
CA CYS A 56 15.29 62.28 -6.02
C CYS A 56 16.58 63.00 -6.43
N GLN A 57 16.61 63.68 -7.58
CA GLN A 57 17.76 64.50 -8.02
C GLN A 57 17.82 65.88 -7.34
N ARG A 58 16.81 66.25 -6.53
CA ARG A 58 16.77 67.57 -5.87
C ARG A 58 17.70 67.60 -4.66
N PRO A 59 18.54 68.65 -4.47
CA PRO A 59 19.56 68.68 -3.42
C PRO A 59 19.08 68.52 -1.97
N ARG A 60 17.81 68.83 -1.68
CA ARG A 60 17.21 68.76 -0.33
C ARG A 60 16.36 67.51 -0.10
N VAL A 61 16.27 66.62 -1.09
CA VAL A 61 15.43 65.41 -1.04
C VAL A 61 16.32 64.18 -0.92
N VAL A 62 16.02 63.34 0.06
CA VAL A 62 16.70 62.04 0.25
C VAL A 62 15.68 60.95 -0.04
N CYS A 63 15.86 60.24 -1.15
CA CYS A 63 15.10 59.04 -1.44
C CYS A 63 15.82 57.84 -0.83
N ARG A 64 15.15 57.14 0.09
CA ARG A 64 15.69 55.94 0.75
C ARG A 64 15.28 54.67 0.00
N ARG A 65 14.27 54.77 -0.86
CA ARG A 65 13.69 53.62 -1.57
C ARG A 65 12.98 54.01 -2.86
N GLU A 66 12.81 53.01 -3.72
CA GLU A 66 12.25 53.17 -5.07
C GLU A 66 10.80 52.67 -5.19
N VAL A 67 10.35 51.89 -4.21
CA VAL A 67 9.01 51.30 -4.14
C VAL A 67 8.24 51.85 -2.93
N PRO A 68 6.94 52.13 -3.07
CA PRO A 68 6.11 52.66 -1.97
C PRO A 68 5.78 51.59 -0.92
N LEU A 69 5.38 52.05 0.26
CA LEU A 69 4.88 51.21 1.36
C LEU A 69 3.38 51.05 1.14
N LEU A 70 2.96 49.80 0.99
CA LEU A 70 1.55 49.47 0.80
C LEU A 70 0.81 49.43 2.13
N TYR A 71 1.48 48.89 3.15
CA TYR A 71 0.88 48.65 4.46
C TYR A 71 1.94 48.66 5.56
N SER A 72 1.61 49.24 6.71
CA SER A 72 2.40 49.10 7.93
C SER A 72 1.50 48.84 9.12
N MET A 73 2.01 48.07 10.07
CA MET A 73 1.33 47.83 11.34
C MET A 73 2.32 47.66 12.48
N GLN A 74 1.96 48.16 13.66
CA GLN A 74 2.70 47.85 14.88
C GLN A 74 2.30 46.47 15.38
N ILE A 75 3.29 45.60 15.56
CA ILE A 75 3.10 44.30 16.18
C ILE A 75 3.33 44.45 17.67
N THR A 76 2.38 44.01 18.48
CA THR A 76 2.48 43.99 19.94
C THR A 76 2.59 42.56 20.46
N SER A 77 3.35 42.41 21.53
CA SER A 77 3.46 41.18 22.30
C SER A 77 2.16 40.94 23.08
N PRO A 78 1.81 39.69 23.42
CA PRO A 78 0.68 39.39 24.30
C PRO A 78 0.68 40.17 25.63
N GLY A 79 1.86 40.59 26.11
CA GLY A 79 2.03 41.44 27.29
C GLY A 79 1.84 42.95 27.08
N GLY A 80 1.43 43.39 25.88
CA GLY A 80 1.19 44.80 25.54
C GLY A 80 2.41 45.62 25.14
N GLY A 81 3.61 45.02 25.10
CA GLY A 81 4.83 45.68 24.60
C GLY A 81 4.87 45.74 23.06
N VAL A 82 5.34 46.83 22.48
CA VAL A 82 5.56 46.91 21.02
C VAL A 82 6.78 46.08 20.66
N VAL A 83 6.60 45.09 19.79
CA VAL A 83 7.65 44.21 19.27
C VAL A 83 8.43 44.90 18.16
N GLY A 84 7.70 45.55 17.25
CA GLY A 84 8.27 46.28 16.11
C GLY A 84 7.19 46.77 15.16
N GLU A 85 7.60 47.49 14.12
CA GLU A 85 6.72 47.88 13.01
C GLU A 85 6.99 46.98 11.79
N LEU A 86 5.97 46.25 11.36
CA LEU A 86 6.02 45.48 10.12
C LEU A 86 5.68 46.41 8.95
N GLN A 87 6.49 46.38 7.90
CA GLN A 87 6.34 47.22 6.71
C GLN A 87 6.29 46.35 5.44
N ILE A 88 5.21 46.45 4.67
CA ILE A 88 5.00 45.72 3.42
C ILE A 88 5.18 46.66 2.23
N LEU A 89 6.18 46.36 1.39
CA LEU A 89 6.52 47.15 0.21
C LEU A 89 5.80 46.67 -1.04
N GLU A 90 5.63 47.56 -2.02
CA GLU A 90 5.09 47.20 -3.33
C GLU A 90 6.00 46.18 -4.05
N GLY A 91 5.40 45.12 -4.58
CA GLY A 91 6.09 44.09 -5.37
C GLY A 91 6.84 43.03 -4.56
N VAL A 92 6.78 43.10 -3.22
CA VAL A 92 7.36 42.07 -2.33
C VAL A 92 6.26 41.11 -1.87
N GLU A 93 6.58 39.82 -1.77
CA GLU A 93 5.65 38.84 -1.21
C GLU A 93 5.49 39.06 0.30
N PRO A 94 4.25 39.30 0.79
CA PRO A 94 4.02 39.58 2.21
C PRO A 94 4.43 38.43 3.13
N ALA A 95 4.28 37.17 2.69
CA ALA A 95 4.69 36.01 3.46
C ALA A 95 6.18 36.05 3.84
N ASP A 96 7.07 36.36 2.89
CA ASP A 96 8.51 36.44 3.15
C ASP A 96 8.86 37.60 4.08
N THR A 97 8.17 38.73 3.94
CA THR A 97 8.39 39.90 4.80
C THR A 97 7.97 39.63 6.24
N VAL A 98 6.83 38.94 6.41
CA VAL A 98 6.35 38.50 7.73
C VAL A 98 7.32 37.50 8.36
N LEU A 99 7.86 36.56 7.57
CA LEU A 99 8.86 35.61 8.05
C LEU A 99 10.14 36.32 8.51
N GLU A 100 10.67 37.24 7.70
CA GLU A 100 11.88 38.00 8.04
C GLU A 100 11.69 38.76 9.35
N PHE A 101 10.57 39.50 9.48
CA PHE A 101 10.22 40.20 10.71
C PHE A 101 10.11 39.24 11.90
N ALA A 102 9.42 38.12 11.71
CA ALA A 102 9.21 37.16 12.77
C ALA A 102 10.49 36.47 13.25
N LEU A 103 11.44 36.21 12.35
CA LEU A 103 12.76 35.67 12.71
C LEU A 103 13.59 36.69 13.51
N GLN A 104 13.52 37.98 13.16
CA GLN A 104 14.21 39.04 13.90
C GLN A 104 13.67 39.24 15.31
N HIS A 105 12.39 38.90 15.54
CA HIS A 105 11.67 39.14 16.78
C HIS A 105 11.30 37.86 17.56
N ASP A 106 11.86 36.72 17.17
CA ASP A 106 11.61 35.40 17.78
C ASP A 106 10.12 35.03 17.88
N ILE A 107 9.34 35.42 16.86
CA ILE A 107 7.92 35.09 16.75
C ILE A 107 7.81 33.68 16.15
N GLY A 108 7.12 32.80 16.87
CA GLY A 108 6.87 31.42 16.44
C GLY A 108 5.92 31.29 15.23
N ARG A 109 5.83 30.10 14.67
CA ARG A 109 5.02 29.80 13.45
C ARG A 109 3.56 30.21 13.56
N GLU A 110 2.91 29.98 14.70
CA GLU A 110 1.51 30.35 14.92
C GLU A 110 1.32 31.88 14.85
N GLY A 111 2.19 32.64 15.52
CA GLY A 111 2.16 34.10 15.46
C GLY A 111 2.41 34.64 14.05
N ARG A 112 3.29 34.00 13.28
CA ARG A 112 3.52 34.34 11.86
C ARG A 112 2.26 34.16 11.02
N ALA A 113 1.58 33.03 11.15
CA ALA A 113 0.35 32.76 10.42
C ALA A 113 -0.72 33.82 10.73
N THR A 114 -0.89 34.19 12.01
CA THR A 114 -1.83 35.25 12.40
C THR A 114 -1.46 36.61 11.81
N ILE A 115 -0.18 36.98 11.82
CA ILE A 115 0.28 38.24 11.23
C ILE A 115 0.05 38.23 9.72
N LEU A 116 0.40 37.14 9.04
CA LEU A 116 0.24 37.03 7.59
C LEU A 116 -1.24 37.09 7.18
N GLU A 117 -2.13 36.40 7.90
CA GLU A 117 -3.57 36.46 7.66
C GLU A 117 -4.10 37.90 7.77
N ALA A 118 -3.68 38.63 8.82
CA ALA A 118 -4.05 40.04 9.00
C ALA A 118 -3.52 40.94 7.87
N VAL A 119 -2.28 40.71 7.41
CA VAL A 119 -1.67 41.45 6.30
C VAL A 119 -2.39 41.17 4.98
N CYS A 120 -2.69 39.89 4.69
CA CYS A 120 -3.36 39.49 3.45
C CYS A 120 -4.85 39.87 3.40
N ALA A 121 -5.48 40.15 4.55
CA ALA A 121 -6.84 40.67 4.61
C ALA A 121 -6.94 42.15 4.15
N VAL A 122 -5.81 42.86 4.02
CA VAL A 122 -5.78 44.26 3.58
C VAL A 122 -5.98 44.33 2.05
N PRO A 123 -7.03 44.99 1.53
CA PRO A 123 -7.36 44.97 0.09
C PRO A 123 -6.26 45.50 -0.86
N ARG A 124 -5.32 46.31 -0.36
CA ARG A 124 -4.21 46.88 -1.15
C ARG A 124 -2.95 46.01 -1.13
N VAL A 125 -2.92 44.96 -0.31
CA VAL A 125 -1.81 44.01 -0.23
C VAL A 125 -2.16 42.80 -1.07
N VAL A 126 -1.27 42.44 -1.99
CA VAL A 126 -1.44 41.25 -2.84
C VAL A 126 -0.55 40.15 -2.28
N CYS A 127 -1.16 39.16 -1.64
CA CYS A 127 -0.48 37.93 -1.25
C CYS A 127 -0.62 36.91 -2.37
N THR A 128 0.50 36.44 -2.93
CA THR A 128 0.48 35.36 -3.91
C THR A 128 0.49 33.99 -3.23
N ARG A 129 0.95 33.94 -1.97
CA ARG A 129 1.01 32.72 -1.14
C ARG A 129 0.81 33.02 0.34
N TYR A 130 0.46 31.98 1.09
CA TYR A 130 0.21 32.02 2.54
C TYR A 130 1.30 31.30 3.34
N ASN A 131 2.40 30.96 2.69
CA ASN A 131 3.56 30.34 3.29
C ASN A 131 4.83 31.05 2.79
N ALA A 132 5.77 31.28 3.70
CA ALA A 132 7.00 31.99 3.43
C ALA A 132 8.12 31.03 3.02
N LEU A 133 9.00 31.46 2.12
CA LEU A 133 10.08 30.61 1.61
C LEU A 133 11.27 30.78 2.54
N MET A 134 11.48 29.83 3.45
CA MET A 134 12.59 29.86 4.41
C MET A 134 13.93 29.57 3.75
N HIS A 135 13.96 28.59 2.85
CA HIS A 135 15.17 28.16 2.19
C HIS A 135 14.87 27.66 0.79
N SER A 136 15.81 27.90 -0.11
CA SER A 136 15.71 27.48 -1.49
C SER A 136 17.09 27.16 -2.01
N LYS A 137 17.28 25.92 -2.50
CA LYS A 137 18.59 25.44 -2.96
C LYS A 137 18.46 24.51 -4.15
N THR A 138 19.28 24.75 -5.17
CA THR A 138 19.46 23.79 -6.27
C THR A 138 20.25 22.59 -5.76
N VAL A 139 19.62 21.42 -5.79
CA VAL A 139 20.24 20.14 -5.44
C VAL A 139 20.84 19.53 -6.70
N SER A 140 22.10 19.13 -6.63
CA SER A 140 22.83 18.49 -7.74
C SER A 140 23.37 17.14 -7.28
N GLY A 141 23.34 16.16 -8.18
CA GLY A 141 23.91 14.84 -7.95
C GLY A 141 25.40 14.78 -8.29
N ASP A 142 25.95 13.56 -8.26
CA ASP A 142 27.33 13.31 -8.62
C ASP A 142 27.62 13.77 -10.05
N GLY A 143 28.76 14.47 -10.22
CA GLY A 143 29.13 15.06 -11.51
C GLY A 143 28.45 16.41 -11.82
N GLY A 144 27.73 17.01 -10.85
CA GLY A 144 27.15 18.35 -10.99
C GLY A 144 25.85 18.40 -11.81
N VAL A 145 25.24 17.25 -12.07
CA VAL A 145 23.93 17.19 -12.74
C VAL A 145 22.87 17.74 -11.80
N VAL A 146 22.14 18.76 -12.25
CA VAL A 146 21.04 19.36 -11.48
C VAL A 146 19.91 18.34 -11.36
N ILE A 147 19.57 17.98 -10.12
CA ILE A 147 18.43 17.09 -9.81
C ILE A 147 17.15 17.92 -9.80
N GLY A 148 17.17 19.04 -9.08
CA GLY A 148 15.99 19.87 -8.90
C GLY A 148 16.24 21.02 -7.93
N LYS A 149 15.18 21.76 -7.62
CA LYS A 149 15.22 22.86 -6.65
C LYS A 149 14.42 22.45 -5.42
N LEU A 150 15.10 22.42 -4.26
CA LEU A 150 14.48 22.14 -2.97
C LEU A 150 14.06 23.46 -2.34
N ASP A 151 12.76 23.65 -2.22
CA ASP A 151 12.14 24.78 -1.55
C ASP A 151 11.60 24.30 -0.19
N ILE A 152 11.89 25.08 0.85
CA ILE A 152 11.45 24.84 2.23
C ILE A 152 10.60 26.01 2.67
N TYR A 153 9.31 25.74 2.87
CA TYR A 153 8.35 26.69 3.41
C TYR A 153 8.29 26.67 4.95
N ASP A 154 7.81 27.75 5.55
CA ASP A 154 7.78 27.96 7.01
C ASP A 154 6.60 27.29 7.74
N ASP A 155 5.55 26.96 7.01
CA ASP A 155 4.33 26.32 7.50
C ASP A 155 4.43 24.79 7.56
N VAL A 156 5.46 24.21 6.94
CA VAL A 156 5.69 22.78 6.87
C VAL A 156 7.07 22.45 7.43
N GLU A 157 7.15 21.33 8.16
CA GLU A 157 8.42 20.88 8.70
C GLU A 157 9.42 20.55 7.57
N PRO A 158 10.69 21.01 7.65
CA PRO A 158 11.67 20.81 6.58
C PRO A 158 11.83 19.35 6.15
N VAL A 159 11.82 18.41 7.11
CA VAL A 159 11.98 16.98 6.81
C VAL A 159 10.85 16.43 5.93
N ASP A 160 9.62 16.95 6.04
CA ASP A 160 8.48 16.49 5.24
C ASP A 160 8.64 16.91 3.76
N GLN A 161 9.12 18.15 3.53
CA GLN A 161 9.35 18.68 2.19
C GLN A 161 10.55 17.99 1.53
N ILE A 162 11.60 17.72 2.31
CA ILE A 162 12.77 16.97 1.84
C ILE A 162 12.37 15.54 1.46
N TYR A 163 11.51 14.88 2.24
CA TYR A 163 11.02 13.54 1.91
C TYR A 163 10.26 13.51 0.58
N LYS A 164 9.35 14.47 0.35
CA LYS A 164 8.65 14.61 -0.94
C LYS A 164 9.63 14.82 -2.08
N PHE A 165 10.59 15.74 -1.92
CA PHE A 165 11.64 15.98 -2.92
C PHE A 165 12.43 14.70 -3.25
N VAL A 166 12.83 13.93 -2.23
CA VAL A 166 13.55 12.66 -2.38
C VAL A 166 12.70 11.64 -3.15
N LYS A 167 11.40 11.53 -2.84
CA LYS A 167 10.48 10.63 -3.54
C LYS A 167 10.25 11.05 -5.00
N ASP A 168 9.95 12.31 -5.24
CA ASP A 168 9.64 12.86 -6.58
C ASP A 168 10.83 12.69 -7.54
N HIS A 169 12.05 12.87 -7.04
CA HIS A 169 13.27 12.73 -7.81
C HIS A 169 13.89 11.32 -7.73
N LYS A 170 13.19 10.36 -7.11
CA LYS A 170 13.60 8.95 -6.97
C LYS A 170 15.00 8.79 -6.37
N LEU A 171 15.34 9.65 -5.40
CA LEU A 171 16.62 9.62 -4.70
C LEU A 171 16.61 8.53 -3.61
N PRO A 172 17.78 7.97 -3.25
CA PRO A 172 17.87 7.04 -2.13
C PRO A 172 17.46 7.73 -0.82
N LEU A 173 16.81 7.00 0.09
CA LEU A 173 16.35 7.55 1.38
C LEU A 173 17.50 8.15 2.22
N LEU A 174 18.73 7.66 2.06
CA LEU A 174 19.92 8.24 2.71
C LEU A 174 20.18 9.70 2.32
N ALA A 175 19.74 10.14 1.13
CA ALA A 175 19.84 11.54 0.71
C ALA A 175 19.01 12.47 1.61
N MET A 176 17.94 11.96 2.24
CA MET A 176 17.09 12.72 3.15
C MET A 176 17.88 13.23 4.36
N GLU A 177 18.71 12.39 4.98
CA GLU A 177 19.52 12.76 6.15
C GLU A 177 20.55 13.84 5.80
N GLN A 178 21.19 13.72 4.64
CA GLN A 178 22.16 14.69 4.14
C GLN A 178 21.50 16.05 3.85
N LEU A 179 20.38 16.05 3.12
CA LEU A 179 19.63 17.25 2.79
C LEU A 179 19.07 17.92 4.05
N LEU A 180 18.59 17.14 5.01
CA LEU A 180 18.08 17.65 6.28
C LEU A 180 19.19 18.34 7.08
N SER A 181 20.33 17.68 7.26
CA SER A 181 21.48 18.25 7.98
C SER A 181 21.94 19.58 7.37
N VAL A 182 22.10 19.63 6.04
CA VAL A 182 22.52 20.85 5.34
C VAL A 182 21.45 21.94 5.45
N THR A 183 20.17 21.61 5.30
CA THR A 183 19.08 22.57 5.38
C THR A 183 18.98 23.17 6.78
N CYS A 184 18.95 22.34 7.82
CA CYS A 184 18.83 22.77 9.21
C CYS A 184 20.02 23.62 9.68
N SER A 185 21.23 23.35 9.18
CA SER A 185 22.40 24.20 9.47
C SER A 185 22.26 25.64 8.95
N VAL A 186 21.43 25.85 7.91
CA VAL A 186 21.21 27.16 7.30
C VAL A 186 20.02 27.87 7.93
N ILE A 187 18.90 27.19 8.14
CA ILE A 187 17.67 27.79 8.69
C ILE A 187 17.61 27.81 10.22
N GLY A 188 18.53 27.09 10.88
CA GLY A 188 18.63 26.97 12.34
C GLY A 188 17.84 25.80 12.90
N ASP A 189 18.40 25.14 13.91
CA ASP A 189 17.83 23.94 14.53
C ASP A 189 16.44 24.16 15.14
N ALA A 190 16.13 25.39 15.58
CA ALA A 190 14.80 25.75 16.09
C ALA A 190 13.68 25.58 15.04
N GLN A 191 14.02 25.56 13.75
CA GLN A 191 13.09 25.37 12.63
C GLN A 191 13.03 23.91 12.17
N CYS A 192 13.91 23.04 12.69
CA CYS A 192 13.96 21.61 12.44
C CYS A 192 13.68 20.83 13.72
N GLN A 193 12.40 20.74 14.05
CA GLN A 193 11.87 20.08 15.24
C GLN A 193 11.80 18.55 15.08
N ARG A 194 11.78 18.02 13.85
CA ARG A 194 11.67 16.57 13.57
C ARG A 194 12.77 16.03 12.65
N ALA A 195 13.23 14.83 12.98
CA ALA A 195 14.12 14.02 12.14
C ALA A 195 13.37 13.00 11.26
N VAL A 196 12.13 12.66 11.61
CA VAL A 196 11.29 11.70 10.88
C VAL A 196 10.16 12.46 10.18
N PRO A 197 9.98 12.31 8.87
CA PRO A 197 8.91 12.98 8.14
C PRO A 197 7.55 12.37 8.46
N LEU A 198 6.52 13.20 8.40
CA LEU A 198 5.13 12.76 8.32
C LEU A 198 4.80 12.52 6.85
N VAL A 199 4.60 11.26 6.49
CA VAL A 199 4.22 10.88 5.11
C VAL A 199 2.76 11.23 4.81
N TYR A 200 1.95 11.34 5.85
CA TYR A 200 0.57 11.80 5.77
C TYR A 200 0.26 12.70 6.97
N SER A 201 -0.36 13.86 6.71
CA SER A 201 -0.82 14.77 7.75
C SER A 201 -2.06 15.52 7.25
N GLN A 202 -3.25 15.04 7.63
CA GLN A 202 -4.51 15.67 7.22
C GLN A 202 -5.49 15.78 8.37
N ARG A 203 -6.23 16.89 8.40
CA ARG A 203 -7.35 17.07 9.34
C ARG A 203 -8.50 16.16 8.92
N ILE A 204 -8.95 15.31 9.83
CA ILE A 204 -10.07 14.41 9.60
C ILE A 204 -11.35 15.08 10.08
N VAL A 205 -12.32 15.19 9.18
CA VAL A 205 -13.64 15.76 9.41
C VAL A 205 -14.68 14.68 9.17
N VAL A 206 -15.61 14.54 10.10
CA VAL A 206 -16.71 13.57 10.04
C VAL A 206 -18.02 14.33 10.14
N LYS A 207 -19.05 13.88 9.43
CA LYS A 207 -20.40 14.44 9.61
C LYS A 207 -21.00 13.89 10.90
N ASP A 208 -21.47 14.77 11.75
CA ASP A 208 -22.19 14.39 12.96
C ASP A 208 -23.54 13.76 12.58
N GLU A 209 -23.82 12.56 13.09
CA GLU A 209 -25.04 11.82 12.72
C GLU A 209 -26.32 12.48 13.27
N SER A 210 -26.21 13.25 14.36
CA SER A 210 -27.35 13.88 15.03
C SER A 210 -27.67 15.26 14.48
N THR A 211 -26.65 16.01 14.05
CA THR A 211 -26.80 17.40 13.57
C THR A 211 -26.56 17.56 12.07
N GLY A 212 -25.90 16.59 11.41
CA GLY A 212 -25.50 16.68 10.01
C GLY A 212 -24.29 17.59 9.74
N GLU A 213 -23.82 18.30 10.78
CA GLU A 213 -22.74 19.30 10.69
C GLU A 213 -21.35 18.64 10.66
N PRO A 214 -20.34 19.29 10.06
CA PRO A 214 -18.97 18.79 10.06
C PRO A 214 -18.34 18.88 11.46
N ARG A 215 -18.12 17.74 12.09
CA ARG A 215 -17.34 17.58 13.32
C ARG A 215 -15.86 17.38 12.97
N GLN A 216 -15.02 18.32 13.39
CA GLN A 216 -13.57 18.16 13.29
C GLN A 216 -13.08 17.24 14.42
N LEU A 217 -12.33 16.19 14.08
CA LEU A 217 -11.80 15.26 15.07
C LEU A 217 -10.40 15.67 15.55
N GLY A 218 -9.49 15.82 14.59
CA GLY A 218 -8.07 16.02 14.83
C GLY A 218 -7.28 15.85 13.53
N VAL A 219 -5.96 15.92 13.64
CA VAL A 219 -5.05 15.69 12.51
C VAL A 219 -4.56 14.25 12.57
N LEU A 220 -4.81 13.47 11.52
CA LEU A 220 -4.21 12.15 11.35
C LEU A 220 -2.79 12.35 10.84
N GLN A 221 -1.81 11.96 11.63
CA GLN A 221 -0.39 12.09 11.33
C GLN A 221 0.24 10.70 11.27
N ILE A 222 0.90 10.38 10.15
CA ILE A 222 1.55 9.09 9.93
C ILE A 222 3.04 9.36 9.70
N PRO A 223 3.90 9.02 10.67
CA PRO A 223 5.35 9.09 10.50
C PRO A 223 5.85 8.06 9.48
N LEU A 224 6.94 8.39 8.78
CA LEU A 224 7.62 7.44 7.89
C LEU A 224 8.04 6.18 8.66
N GLY A 225 7.76 5.02 8.05
CA GLY A 225 8.07 3.71 8.60
C GLY A 225 7.00 3.12 9.51
N GLN A 226 5.96 3.89 9.87
CA GLN A 226 4.78 3.37 10.56
C GLN A 226 3.80 2.77 9.56
N GLU A 227 3.10 1.71 9.94
CA GLU A 227 2.08 1.08 9.11
C GLU A 227 0.79 1.92 9.14
N PRO A 228 0.32 2.45 8.00
CA PRO A 228 -0.86 3.33 7.98
C PRO A 228 -2.12 2.69 8.54
N ALA A 229 -2.33 1.40 8.29
CA ALA A 229 -3.48 0.67 8.83
C ALA A 229 -3.54 0.71 10.37
N ASP A 230 -2.40 0.54 11.04
CA ASP A 230 -2.34 0.56 12.51
C ASP A 230 -2.58 1.96 13.06
N VAL A 231 -1.96 2.97 12.45
CA VAL A 231 -2.11 4.37 12.88
C VAL A 231 -3.56 4.83 12.70
N VAL A 232 -4.19 4.50 11.56
CA VAL A 232 -5.62 4.77 11.30
C VAL A 232 -6.50 4.04 12.30
N HIS A 233 -6.18 2.79 12.65
CA HIS A 233 -6.93 2.03 13.63
C HIS A 233 -6.86 2.67 15.02
N SER A 234 -5.66 2.97 15.52
CA SER A 234 -5.48 3.64 16.82
C SER A 234 -6.15 5.02 16.86
N PHE A 235 -6.02 5.81 15.79
CA PHE A 235 -6.73 7.09 15.65
C PHE A 235 -8.25 6.88 15.70
N GLY A 236 -8.76 5.92 14.94
CA GLY A 236 -10.18 5.63 14.89
C GLY A 236 -10.75 5.16 16.22
N LEU A 237 -10.03 4.32 16.98
CA LEU A 237 -10.44 3.91 18.33
C LEU A 237 -10.48 5.10 19.28
N ASN A 238 -9.47 5.98 19.25
CA ASN A 238 -9.41 7.16 20.11
C ASN A 238 -10.59 8.12 19.91
N TYR A 239 -11.10 8.22 18.67
CA TYR A 239 -12.23 9.08 18.33
C TYR A 239 -13.59 8.34 18.20
N GLY A 240 -13.64 7.06 18.55
CA GLY A 240 -14.86 6.24 18.48
C GLY A 240 -15.41 6.05 17.07
N LEU A 241 -14.54 6.01 16.06
CA LEU A 241 -14.95 5.91 14.65
C LEU A 241 -15.40 4.49 14.31
N ALA A 242 -16.52 4.39 13.61
CA ALA A 242 -17.03 3.13 13.11
C ALA A 242 -16.04 2.45 12.16
N LYS A 243 -16.02 1.12 12.19
CA LYS A 243 -15.08 0.31 11.40
C LYS A 243 -15.14 0.57 9.89
N PRO A 244 -16.31 0.68 9.23
CA PRO A 244 -16.36 1.00 7.79
C PRO A 244 -15.70 2.34 7.46
N PHE A 245 -15.80 3.33 8.35
CA PHE A 245 -15.12 4.61 8.19
C PHE A 245 -13.60 4.44 8.25
N ARG A 246 -13.09 3.68 9.23
CA ARG A 246 -11.64 3.39 9.35
C ARG A 246 -11.11 2.67 8.11
N GLN A 247 -11.86 1.70 7.59
CA GLN A 247 -11.49 0.94 6.38
C GLN A 247 -11.45 1.83 5.12
N ASN A 248 -12.35 2.80 5.00
CA ASN A 248 -12.29 3.77 3.90
C ASN A 248 -11.15 4.78 4.10
N LEU A 249 -10.89 5.19 5.34
CA LEU A 249 -9.81 6.11 5.66
C LEU A 249 -8.44 5.50 5.37
N VAL A 250 -8.19 4.24 5.74
CA VAL A 250 -6.92 3.57 5.42
C VAL A 250 -6.71 3.45 3.92
N ARG A 251 -7.73 3.09 3.12
CA ARG A 251 -7.62 3.07 1.66
C ARG A 251 -7.23 4.43 1.09
N LYS A 252 -7.96 5.48 1.48
CA LYS A 252 -7.63 6.85 1.06
C LYS A 252 -6.21 7.26 1.43
N VAL A 253 -5.73 6.84 2.59
CA VAL A 253 -4.35 7.11 3.04
C VAL A 253 -3.35 6.32 2.19
N CYS A 254 -3.64 5.07 1.87
CA CYS A 254 -2.77 4.21 1.05
C CYS A 254 -2.75 4.64 -0.43
N ASP A 255 -3.79 5.31 -0.91
CA ASP A 255 -3.84 5.91 -2.25
C ASP A 255 -2.94 7.18 -2.36
N ASP A 256 -2.42 7.70 -1.26
CA ASP A 256 -1.52 8.86 -1.27
C ASP A 256 -0.13 8.46 -1.76
N THR A 257 0.36 9.16 -2.79
CA THR A 257 1.63 8.88 -3.50
C THR A 257 2.87 8.83 -2.59
N TYR A 258 2.83 9.50 -1.44
CA TYR A 258 3.97 9.57 -0.51
C TYR A 258 3.91 8.52 0.61
N VAL A 259 2.79 7.80 0.72
CA VAL A 259 2.54 6.79 1.73
C VAL A 259 2.88 5.42 1.17
N THR A 260 3.42 4.54 2.01
CA THR A 260 3.63 3.13 1.68
C THR A 260 2.84 2.31 2.69
N CYS A 261 1.84 1.58 2.21
CA CYS A 261 1.09 0.63 3.00
C CYS A 261 1.58 -0.77 2.68
N LYS A 262 1.70 -1.63 3.70
CA LYS A 262 1.98 -3.06 3.52
C LYS A 262 0.71 -3.89 3.65
N ARG A 263 -0.36 -3.30 4.18
CA ARG A 263 -1.65 -3.95 4.40
C ARG A 263 -2.75 -2.94 4.64
N LEU A 264 -3.99 -3.34 4.38
CA LEU A 264 -5.16 -2.51 4.68
C LEU A 264 -5.79 -2.84 6.05
N LYS A 265 -5.56 -4.04 6.57
CA LYS A 265 -6.11 -4.45 7.87
C LYS A 265 -5.11 -4.20 9.01
N PRO A 266 -5.49 -3.54 10.11
CA PRO A 266 -4.62 -3.29 11.26
C PRO A 266 -4.27 -4.57 12.02
N ILE A 267 -3.09 -4.62 12.66
CA ILE A 267 -2.76 -5.69 13.61
C ILE A 267 -3.40 -5.34 14.96
N VAL A 268 -4.29 -6.21 15.43
CA VAL A 268 -5.00 -6.03 16.72
C VAL A 268 -4.33 -6.79 17.86
N PHE A 269 -3.47 -7.76 17.53
CA PHE A 269 -2.68 -8.51 18.50
C PHE A 269 -1.33 -8.89 17.88
N SER A 270 -0.25 -8.72 18.65
CA SER A 270 1.05 -9.26 18.30
C SER A 270 1.75 -9.77 19.56
N SER A 271 2.34 -10.96 19.49
CA SER A 271 3.11 -11.53 20.60
C SER A 271 4.31 -12.32 20.07
N PRO A 272 5.49 -12.22 20.71
CA PRO A 272 6.59 -13.12 20.42
C PRO A 272 6.17 -14.56 20.78
N VAL A 273 6.56 -15.51 19.94
CA VAL A 273 6.41 -16.95 20.18
C VAL A 273 7.80 -17.54 20.40
N ALA A 274 7.99 -18.24 21.50
CA ALA A 274 9.24 -18.93 21.83
C ALA A 274 9.03 -20.45 21.85
N VAL A 275 10.04 -21.18 21.38
CA VAL A 275 10.11 -22.65 21.55
C VAL A 275 10.65 -22.98 22.94
N GLU A 276 10.54 -24.25 23.36
CA GLU A 276 10.91 -24.74 24.69
C GLU A 276 12.32 -24.32 25.16
N ASN A 277 13.26 -24.14 24.22
CA ASN A 277 14.62 -23.68 24.50
C ASN A 277 14.72 -22.17 24.78
N GLY A 278 13.60 -21.45 24.90
CA GLY A 278 13.55 -19.99 25.11
C GLY A 278 13.88 -19.14 23.89
N THR A 279 14.14 -19.77 22.73
CA THR A 279 14.45 -19.06 21.48
C THR A 279 13.15 -18.53 20.86
N THR A 280 13.07 -17.23 20.61
CA THR A 280 11.96 -16.63 19.88
C THR A 280 12.04 -17.00 18.40
N VAL A 281 11.00 -17.67 17.90
CA VAL A 281 10.91 -18.10 16.49
C VAL A 281 10.27 -17.02 15.60
N GLY A 282 9.52 -16.10 16.19
CA GLY A 282 8.92 -14.97 15.48
C GLY A 282 7.82 -14.29 16.30
N PHE A 283 7.08 -13.39 15.66
CA PHE A 283 5.92 -12.71 16.24
C PHE A 283 4.63 -13.21 15.58
N LEU A 284 3.75 -13.82 16.37
CA LEU A 284 2.40 -14.13 15.92
C LEU A 284 1.60 -12.83 15.95
N SER A 285 1.16 -12.40 14.77
CA SER A 285 0.35 -11.20 14.60
C SER A 285 -1.01 -11.55 14.02
N ILE A 286 -2.08 -11.01 14.61
CA ILE A 286 -3.47 -11.21 14.20
C ILE A 286 -4.02 -9.87 13.72
N ARG A 287 -4.60 -9.85 12.51
CA ARG A 287 -5.22 -8.69 11.88
C ARG A 287 -6.68 -8.54 12.35
N GLU A 288 -7.25 -7.34 12.23
CA GLU A 288 -8.67 -7.10 12.55
C GLU A 288 -9.58 -8.04 11.73
N ASP A 289 -10.49 -8.73 12.42
CA ASP A 289 -11.37 -9.78 11.90
C ASP A 289 -10.68 -11.04 11.34
N GLU A 290 -9.37 -11.18 11.50
CA GLU A 290 -8.69 -12.42 11.14
C GLU A 290 -9.05 -13.50 12.16
N GLU A 291 -9.32 -14.71 11.67
CA GLU A 291 -9.54 -15.87 12.51
C GLU A 291 -8.19 -16.39 13.03
N LEU A 292 -8.13 -16.80 14.29
CA LEU A 292 -6.86 -17.15 14.93
C LEU A 292 -6.15 -18.30 14.20
N THR A 293 -6.90 -19.29 13.71
CA THR A 293 -6.34 -20.41 12.94
C THR A 293 -5.68 -19.94 11.65
N ASP A 294 -6.23 -18.92 10.98
CA ASP A 294 -5.57 -18.31 9.80
C ASP A 294 -4.24 -17.65 10.18
N ALA A 295 -4.24 -16.86 11.27
CA ALA A 295 -3.04 -16.18 11.73
C ALA A 295 -1.95 -17.18 12.16
N VAL A 296 -2.33 -18.26 12.85
CA VAL A 296 -1.42 -19.34 13.26
C VAL A 296 -0.91 -20.12 12.06
N HIS A 297 -1.73 -20.38 11.05
CA HIS A 297 -1.31 -21.03 9.80
C HIS A 297 -0.31 -20.17 9.02
N ARG A 298 -0.61 -18.88 8.83
CA ARG A 298 0.31 -17.93 8.20
C ARG A 298 1.64 -17.85 8.96
N PHE A 299 1.58 -17.77 10.29
CA PHE A 299 2.77 -17.77 11.13
C PHE A 299 3.58 -19.07 11.02
N SER A 300 2.90 -20.22 10.96
CA SER A 300 3.57 -21.52 10.89
C SER A 300 4.34 -21.74 9.60
N ARG A 301 3.82 -21.22 8.48
CA ARG A 301 4.52 -21.23 7.19
C ARG A 301 5.81 -20.40 7.21
N GLN A 302 5.81 -19.27 7.93
CA GLN A 302 6.95 -18.37 8.01
C GLN A 302 8.05 -18.87 8.97
N THR A 303 7.68 -19.67 9.97
CA THR A 303 8.57 -20.04 11.09
C THR A 303 8.81 -21.54 11.22
N ASN A 304 8.13 -22.36 10.42
CA ASN A 304 8.22 -23.82 10.39
C ASN A 304 8.03 -24.48 11.78
N ILE A 305 7.07 -23.97 12.56
CA ILE A 305 6.74 -24.52 13.88
C ILE A 305 6.00 -25.87 13.79
N THR A 306 6.17 -26.70 14.82
CA THR A 306 5.51 -28.02 14.91
C THR A 306 4.00 -27.89 15.07
N ARG A 307 3.27 -28.96 14.68
CA ARG A 307 1.81 -29.00 14.84
C ARG A 307 1.39 -28.91 16.31
N ASP A 308 2.17 -29.47 17.22
CA ASP A 308 1.90 -29.38 18.67
C ASP A 308 1.97 -27.94 19.18
N LEU A 309 2.93 -27.15 18.67
CA LEU A 309 3.02 -25.74 19.00
C LEU A 309 1.85 -24.94 18.41
N GLN A 310 1.41 -25.25 17.19
CA GLN A 310 0.21 -24.63 16.59
C GLN A 310 -1.03 -24.89 17.45
N VAL A 311 -1.26 -26.13 17.86
CA VAL A 311 -2.38 -26.50 18.75
C VAL A 311 -2.29 -25.77 20.09
N SER A 312 -1.08 -25.69 20.66
CA SER A 312 -0.84 -24.97 21.92
C SER A 312 -1.18 -23.47 21.79
N LEU A 313 -0.81 -22.84 20.67
CA LEU A 313 -1.16 -21.43 20.41
C LEU A 313 -2.66 -21.21 20.30
N LEU A 314 -3.37 -22.10 19.58
CA LEU A 314 -4.83 -22.04 19.46
C LEU A 314 -5.50 -22.18 20.84
N GLN A 315 -5.08 -23.15 21.65
CA GLN A 315 -5.63 -23.37 22.99
C GLN A 315 -5.35 -22.21 23.94
N ALA A 316 -4.18 -21.59 23.86
CA ALA A 316 -3.80 -20.50 24.75
C ALA A 316 -4.54 -19.18 24.46
N LEU A 317 -4.86 -18.92 23.19
CA LEU A 317 -5.42 -17.63 22.75
C LEU A 317 -6.93 -17.66 22.55
N CYS A 318 -7.52 -18.84 22.29
CA CYS A 318 -8.97 -18.94 22.14
C CYS A 318 -9.71 -18.73 23.48
N GLY A 319 -10.66 -17.79 23.48
CA GLY A 319 -11.51 -17.49 24.63
C GLY A 319 -10.84 -16.72 25.77
N THR A 320 -9.55 -16.39 25.66
CA THR A 320 -8.81 -15.65 26.70
C THR A 320 -8.84 -14.14 26.50
N ARG A 321 -9.12 -13.66 25.29
CA ARG A 321 -9.16 -12.23 24.97
C ARG A 321 -10.36 -11.87 24.11
N GLU A 322 -11.00 -10.76 24.44
CA GLU A 322 -11.98 -10.12 23.57
C GLU A 322 -11.30 -9.63 22.29
N GLY A 323 -11.96 -9.83 21.14
CA GLY A 323 -11.48 -9.39 19.83
C GLY A 323 -10.65 -10.43 19.04
N ILE A 324 -10.28 -11.57 19.63
CA ILE A 324 -9.69 -12.70 18.89
C ILE A 324 -10.80 -13.65 18.45
N LEU A 325 -10.93 -13.90 17.15
CA LEU A 325 -11.93 -14.81 16.59
C LEU A 325 -11.44 -16.26 16.63
N CYS A 326 -12.22 -17.12 17.28
CA CYS A 326 -12.00 -18.57 17.32
C CYS A 326 -13.29 -19.30 16.98
N THR A 327 -13.72 -19.18 15.73
CA THR A 327 -14.99 -19.76 15.25
C THR A 327 -14.81 -21.11 14.55
N ARG A 328 -13.57 -21.49 14.24
CA ARG A 328 -13.23 -22.76 13.57
C ARG A 328 -11.86 -23.28 14.01
N GLY A 329 -11.52 -24.49 13.59
CA GLY A 329 -10.26 -25.16 13.93
C GLY A 329 -9.36 -25.48 12.73
N GLN A 330 -9.73 -25.02 11.52
CA GLN A 330 -8.94 -25.18 10.30
C GLN A 330 -8.80 -23.82 9.65
N ALA A 331 -7.61 -23.48 9.15
CA ALA A 331 -7.36 -22.22 8.45
C ALA A 331 -8.13 -22.16 7.12
N LEU A 332 -8.66 -21.01 6.75
CA LEU A 332 -9.30 -20.76 5.46
C LEU A 332 -8.20 -20.38 4.45
N LEU A 333 -7.98 -21.23 3.46
CA LEU A 333 -6.95 -21.01 2.45
C LEU A 333 -7.47 -20.19 1.26
N ARG A 334 -8.75 -20.36 0.91
CA ARG A 334 -9.38 -19.66 -0.21
C ARG A 334 -10.87 -19.49 0.02
N SER A 335 -11.39 -18.31 -0.32
CA SER A 335 -12.83 -18.05 -0.40
C SER A 335 -13.14 -17.38 -1.73
N THR A 336 -13.84 -18.07 -2.61
CA THR A 336 -14.13 -17.60 -3.96
C THR A 336 -15.64 -17.47 -4.14
N PRO A 337 -16.19 -16.27 -4.43
CA PRO A 337 -17.58 -16.14 -4.80
C PRO A 337 -17.82 -16.82 -6.15
N VAL A 338 -18.85 -17.65 -6.22
CA VAL A 338 -19.28 -18.29 -7.46
C VAL A 338 -20.60 -17.66 -7.87
N SER A 339 -20.65 -17.14 -9.09
CA SER A 339 -21.85 -16.54 -9.67
C SER A 339 -22.43 -17.43 -10.76
N ASP A 340 -23.72 -17.24 -11.04
CA ASP A 340 -24.37 -17.81 -12.20
C ASP A 340 -24.03 -17.03 -13.49
N GLY A 341 -24.53 -17.52 -14.64
CA GLY A 341 -24.35 -16.86 -15.93
C GLY A 341 -25.02 -15.47 -16.04
N THR A 342 -25.77 -15.03 -15.04
CA THR A 342 -26.39 -13.69 -14.95
C THR A 342 -25.59 -12.74 -14.06
N GLY A 343 -24.55 -13.24 -13.38
CA GLY A 343 -23.73 -12.49 -12.43
C GLY A 343 -24.26 -12.51 -10.99
N GLN A 344 -25.36 -13.21 -10.70
CA GLN A 344 -25.86 -13.37 -9.35
C GLN A 344 -24.98 -14.37 -8.58
N ILE A 345 -24.51 -13.97 -7.39
CA ILE A 345 -23.69 -14.84 -6.54
C ILE A 345 -24.56 -16.01 -6.02
N LEU A 346 -24.20 -17.23 -6.42
CA LEU A 346 -24.78 -18.49 -5.96
C LEU A 346 -24.32 -18.85 -4.54
N GLY A 347 -23.07 -18.55 -4.23
CA GLY A 347 -22.46 -18.85 -2.94
C GLY A 347 -20.95 -18.62 -2.94
N TYR A 348 -20.27 -19.10 -1.90
CA TYR A 348 -18.82 -19.03 -1.76
C TYR A 348 -18.24 -20.43 -1.63
N VAL A 349 -17.22 -20.73 -2.44
CA VAL A 349 -16.38 -21.92 -2.27
C VAL A 349 -15.29 -21.58 -1.26
N ASN A 350 -15.38 -22.19 -0.08
CA ASN A 350 -14.43 -22.03 1.02
C ASN A 350 -13.57 -23.29 1.14
N ILE A 351 -12.28 -23.17 0.89
CA ILE A 351 -11.32 -24.28 0.99
C ILE A 351 -10.49 -24.08 2.25
N TYR A 352 -10.57 -25.06 3.16
CA TYR A 352 -9.84 -25.04 4.43
C TYR A 352 -8.58 -25.91 4.39
N GLU A 353 -7.67 -25.69 5.36
CA GLU A 353 -6.46 -26.48 5.56
C GLU A 353 -6.77 -27.99 5.58
N GLY A 354 -6.07 -28.74 4.72
CA GLY A 354 -6.18 -30.20 4.61
C GLY A 354 -7.36 -30.70 3.75
N GLN A 355 -8.16 -29.81 3.16
CA GLN A 355 -9.21 -30.20 2.21
C GLN A 355 -8.67 -30.29 0.78
N GLU A 356 -9.18 -31.26 0.02
CA GLU A 356 -8.93 -31.34 -1.42
C GLU A 356 -9.90 -30.40 -2.17
N PRO A 357 -9.39 -29.43 -2.97
CA PRO A 357 -10.24 -28.51 -3.73
C PRO A 357 -11.27 -29.21 -4.61
N ALA A 358 -10.93 -30.35 -5.23
CA ALA A 358 -11.87 -31.12 -6.04
C ALA A 358 -13.10 -31.59 -5.26
N ASP A 359 -12.96 -32.09 -4.02
CA ASP A 359 -14.12 -32.52 -3.23
C ASP A 359 -15.04 -31.33 -2.91
N VAL A 360 -14.44 -30.20 -2.52
CA VAL A 360 -15.17 -29.00 -2.14
C VAL A 360 -15.94 -28.43 -3.33
N VAL A 361 -15.29 -28.33 -4.50
CA VAL A 361 -15.91 -27.82 -5.72
C VAL A 361 -17.03 -28.73 -6.21
N TYR A 362 -16.85 -30.05 -6.17
CA TYR A 362 -17.90 -30.98 -6.59
C TYR A 362 -19.09 -30.98 -5.65
N HIS A 363 -18.85 -30.91 -4.34
CA HIS A 363 -19.93 -30.78 -3.36
C HIS A 363 -20.70 -29.47 -3.56
N PHE A 364 -20.00 -28.35 -3.79
CA PHE A 364 -20.63 -27.07 -4.12
C PHE A 364 -21.44 -27.16 -5.43
N ALA A 365 -20.88 -27.80 -6.45
CA ALA A 365 -21.55 -27.98 -7.74
C ALA A 365 -22.84 -28.79 -7.63
N ASP A 366 -22.85 -29.86 -6.82
CA ASP A 366 -24.05 -30.66 -6.55
C ASP A 366 -25.12 -29.85 -5.81
N GLN A 367 -24.71 -29.12 -4.75
CA GLN A 367 -25.62 -28.28 -3.97
C GLN A 367 -26.30 -27.17 -4.78
N HIS A 368 -25.57 -26.59 -5.74
CA HIS A 368 -26.03 -25.45 -6.53
C HIS A 368 -26.40 -25.83 -7.97
N ASN A 369 -26.44 -27.12 -8.31
CA ASN A 369 -26.71 -27.65 -9.65
C ASN A 369 -25.85 -27.00 -10.76
N LEU A 370 -24.55 -26.79 -10.50
CA LEU A 370 -23.65 -26.25 -11.52
C LEU A 370 -23.47 -27.23 -12.68
N ALA A 371 -23.43 -26.70 -13.90
CA ALA A 371 -23.14 -27.50 -15.06
C ALA A 371 -21.72 -28.11 -14.97
N PRO A 372 -21.49 -29.32 -15.51
CA PRO A 372 -20.18 -29.96 -15.45
C PRO A 372 -19.03 -29.10 -15.98
N GLY A 373 -19.27 -28.34 -17.06
CA GLY A 373 -18.25 -27.45 -17.64
C GLY A 373 -17.90 -26.26 -16.73
N ASP A 374 -18.88 -25.68 -16.03
CA ASP A 374 -18.65 -24.57 -15.11
C ASP A 374 -17.92 -25.05 -13.85
N ARG A 375 -18.28 -26.23 -13.35
CA ARG A 375 -17.57 -26.91 -12.26
C ARG A 375 -16.11 -27.15 -12.61
N ASP A 376 -15.83 -27.69 -13.79
CA ASP A 376 -14.46 -28.00 -14.22
C ASP A 376 -13.65 -26.71 -14.40
N THR A 377 -14.26 -25.65 -14.92
CA THR A 377 -13.64 -24.32 -15.05
C THR A 377 -13.34 -23.70 -13.69
N LEU A 378 -14.25 -23.86 -12.72
CA LEU A 378 -14.05 -23.40 -11.35
C LEU A 378 -12.91 -24.15 -10.64
N LEU A 379 -12.85 -25.48 -10.81
CA LEU A 379 -11.76 -26.27 -10.24
C LEU A 379 -10.42 -25.92 -10.87
N GLU A 380 -10.38 -25.76 -12.20
CA GLU A 380 -9.17 -25.37 -12.93
C GLU A 380 -8.68 -23.99 -12.48
N SER A 381 -9.57 -23.02 -12.30
CA SER A 381 -9.18 -21.67 -11.87
C SER A 381 -8.65 -21.62 -10.43
N LEU A 382 -9.13 -22.50 -9.55
CA LEU A 382 -8.64 -22.63 -8.18
C LEU A 382 -7.29 -23.35 -8.11
N CYS A 383 -7.10 -24.39 -8.93
CA CYS A 383 -5.89 -25.21 -8.92
C CYS A 383 -4.73 -24.60 -9.73
N ASN A 384 -5.06 -23.92 -10.83
CA ASN A 384 -4.12 -23.29 -11.74
C ASN A 384 -4.57 -21.85 -12.04
N PRO A 385 -4.50 -20.95 -11.04
CA PRO A 385 -4.91 -19.56 -11.27
C PRO A 385 -4.08 -18.96 -12.41
N PRO A 386 -4.72 -18.23 -13.35
CA PRO A 386 -3.99 -17.57 -14.41
C PRO A 386 -2.96 -16.62 -13.79
N LYS A 387 -1.68 -16.77 -14.17
CA LYS A 387 -0.65 -15.81 -13.77
C LYS A 387 -1.08 -14.44 -14.27
N SER A 388 -1.38 -13.52 -13.35
CA SER A 388 -1.74 -12.14 -13.67
C SER A 388 -0.76 -11.58 -14.70
N ALA A 389 -1.27 -11.30 -15.90
CA ALA A 389 -0.55 -10.63 -16.98
C ALA A 389 -0.83 -9.12 -16.89
N SER A 390 -0.53 -8.52 -15.75
CA SER A 390 -0.57 -7.07 -15.59
C SER A 390 0.19 -6.69 -14.33
N GLY A 391 1.33 -6.01 -14.51
CA GLY A 391 1.96 -5.20 -13.46
C GLY A 391 1.11 -3.98 -13.15
N GLN A 392 -0.10 -4.20 -12.64
CA GLN A 392 -0.96 -3.17 -12.06
C GLN A 392 -0.89 -3.34 -10.54
N GLU A 393 -0.05 -2.46 -9.96
CA GLU A 393 -0.14 -1.91 -8.61
C GLU A 393 -0.77 -2.83 -7.54
N GLU A 394 0.12 -3.65 -6.98
CA GLU A 394 0.23 -4.02 -5.56
C GLU A 394 -0.90 -3.43 -4.66
N ASN A 395 -2.05 -4.09 -4.64
CA ASN A 395 -2.85 -4.14 -3.42
C ASN A 395 -2.30 -5.31 -2.60
N ASP A 396 -1.40 -5.01 -1.66
CA ASP A 396 -0.64 -5.96 -0.83
C ASP A 396 -1.48 -6.91 0.05
N ASP A 397 -2.82 -6.83 0.02
CA ASP A 397 -3.66 -7.88 0.59
C ASP A 397 -3.63 -9.18 -0.26
N GLU A 398 -3.14 -9.14 -1.52
CA GLU A 398 -2.96 -10.32 -2.39
C GLU A 398 -1.61 -11.05 -2.21
N GLU A 399 -0.62 -10.47 -1.52
CA GLU A 399 0.69 -11.12 -1.28
C GLU A 399 0.61 -12.39 -0.40
N ASP A 400 -0.52 -12.59 0.29
CA ASP A 400 -0.76 -13.73 1.19
C ASP A 400 -1.53 -14.89 0.55
N GLU A 401 -1.95 -14.80 -0.73
CA GLU A 401 -2.75 -15.86 -1.36
C GLU A 401 -1.91 -17.11 -1.68
N GLU A 402 -1.98 -18.11 -0.79
CA GLU A 402 -1.31 -19.39 -0.96
C GLU A 402 -1.82 -20.14 -2.21
N PRO A 403 -0.92 -20.72 -3.03
CA PRO A 403 -1.33 -21.64 -4.08
C PRO A 403 -1.98 -22.87 -3.44
N LEU A 404 -3.18 -23.20 -3.89
CA LEU A 404 -3.89 -24.38 -3.41
C LEU A 404 -3.17 -25.65 -3.88
N ALA A 405 -2.91 -26.56 -2.95
CA ALA A 405 -2.37 -27.88 -3.27
C ALA A 405 -3.50 -28.77 -3.80
N CYS A 406 -3.70 -28.78 -5.12
CA CYS A 406 -4.63 -29.72 -5.76
C CYS A 406 -3.91 -31.04 -6.05
N SER A 407 -4.24 -32.07 -5.28
CA SER A 407 -3.69 -33.41 -5.51
C SER A 407 -4.47 -34.17 -6.60
N ARG A 408 -5.72 -33.76 -6.87
CA ARG A 408 -6.59 -34.40 -7.86
C ARG A 408 -7.63 -33.44 -8.44
N TYR A 409 -8.21 -33.83 -9.58
CA TYR A 409 -9.23 -33.06 -10.30
C TYR A 409 -10.61 -33.74 -10.30
N ALA A 410 -10.78 -34.80 -9.52
CA ALA A 410 -12.05 -35.52 -9.38
C ALA A 410 -12.30 -35.83 -7.90
N PRO A 411 -13.56 -35.84 -7.43
CA PRO A 411 -13.90 -36.07 -6.03
C PRO A 411 -13.77 -37.55 -5.68
N VAL A 412 -13.64 -37.86 -4.38
CA VAL A 412 -13.75 -39.24 -3.89
C VAL A 412 -15.22 -39.62 -3.79
N VAL A 413 -15.63 -40.64 -4.54
CA VAL A 413 -17.01 -41.17 -4.54
C VAL A 413 -17.17 -42.39 -3.65
N PHE A 414 -16.07 -43.10 -3.36
CA PHE A 414 -16.08 -44.25 -2.45
C PHE A 414 -14.79 -44.32 -1.64
N ARG A 415 -14.93 -44.60 -0.34
CA ARG A 415 -13.80 -44.77 0.58
C ARG A 415 -14.01 -46.02 1.43
N VAL A 416 -12.95 -46.81 1.61
CA VAL A 416 -13.00 -47.98 2.50
C VAL A 416 -11.66 -48.18 3.20
N PRO A 417 -11.62 -48.38 4.53
CA PRO A 417 -10.40 -48.77 5.21
C PRO A 417 -10.01 -50.19 4.79
N VAL A 418 -8.76 -50.39 4.41
CA VAL A 418 -8.21 -51.69 4.04
C VAL A 418 -7.20 -52.11 5.11
N ALA A 419 -7.37 -53.33 5.62
CA ALA A 419 -6.42 -53.96 6.53
C ALA A 419 -5.70 -55.11 5.81
N ALA A 420 -4.45 -55.36 6.18
CA ALA A 420 -3.71 -56.53 5.74
C ALA A 420 -4.27 -57.78 6.42
N GLN A 421 -3.93 -58.95 5.88
CA GLN A 421 -4.40 -60.24 6.41
C GLN A 421 -4.00 -60.49 7.87
N ASN A 422 -2.95 -59.82 8.37
CA ASN A 422 -2.50 -59.84 9.76
C ASN A 422 -3.27 -58.88 10.69
N GLY A 423 -4.30 -58.19 10.19
CA GLY A 423 -5.11 -57.21 10.93
C GLY A 423 -4.48 -55.82 11.03
N SER A 424 -3.29 -55.58 10.45
CA SER A 424 -2.70 -54.25 10.41
C SER A 424 -3.44 -53.34 9.43
N HIS A 425 -3.71 -52.10 9.83
CA HIS A 425 -4.37 -51.12 8.98
C HIS A 425 -3.41 -50.66 7.87
N LEU A 426 -3.71 -51.00 6.61
CA LEU A 426 -2.87 -50.61 5.46
C LEU A 426 -3.11 -49.16 5.06
N GLY A 427 -4.37 -48.72 5.08
CA GLY A 427 -4.74 -47.36 4.68
C GLY A 427 -6.20 -47.28 4.27
N ILE A 428 -6.59 -46.13 3.73
CA ILE A 428 -7.91 -45.93 3.13
C ILE A 428 -7.76 -46.03 1.62
N LEU A 429 -8.53 -46.93 1.01
CA LEU A 429 -8.68 -46.98 -0.43
C LEU A 429 -9.74 -45.96 -0.85
N GLU A 430 -9.40 -45.14 -1.83
CA GLU A 430 -10.24 -44.08 -2.37
C GLU A 430 -10.47 -44.32 -3.86
N VAL A 431 -11.74 -44.36 -4.27
CA VAL A 431 -12.15 -44.41 -5.68
C VAL A 431 -12.67 -43.02 -6.07
N LEU A 432 -12.09 -42.47 -7.13
CA LEU A 432 -12.45 -41.16 -7.67
C LEU A 432 -13.67 -41.25 -8.61
N ALA A 433 -14.38 -40.14 -8.80
CA ALA A 433 -15.45 -40.09 -9.79
C ALA A 433 -14.92 -40.43 -11.19
N ASN A 434 -15.65 -41.30 -11.90
CA ASN A 434 -15.28 -41.83 -13.21
C ASN A 434 -14.01 -42.71 -13.23
N GLU A 435 -13.44 -43.09 -12.07
CA GLU A 435 -12.37 -44.08 -11.96
C GLU A 435 -12.98 -45.49 -11.85
N GLU A 436 -12.45 -46.45 -12.62
CA GLU A 436 -12.81 -47.86 -12.44
C GLU A 436 -12.30 -48.34 -11.07
N PRO A 437 -13.12 -49.01 -10.24
CA PRO A 437 -12.68 -49.49 -8.93
C PRO A 437 -11.43 -50.38 -8.97
N ALA A 438 -11.27 -51.18 -10.03
CA ALA A 438 -10.07 -51.98 -10.26
C ALA A 438 -8.79 -51.14 -10.39
N ASP A 439 -8.87 -49.95 -10.99
CA ASP A 439 -7.76 -49.02 -11.16
C ASP A 439 -7.37 -48.37 -9.82
N ALA A 440 -8.37 -47.98 -9.03
CA ALA A 440 -8.17 -47.49 -7.66
C ALA A 440 -7.47 -48.54 -6.78
N VAL A 441 -7.89 -49.80 -6.88
CA VAL A 441 -7.26 -50.92 -6.17
C VAL A 441 -5.85 -51.20 -6.67
N ALA A 442 -5.59 -51.09 -7.97
CA ALA A 442 -4.23 -51.24 -8.49
C ALA A 442 -3.30 -50.13 -7.98
N ARG A 443 -3.77 -48.88 -7.92
CA ARG A 443 -3.05 -47.74 -7.34
C ARG A 443 -2.77 -47.95 -5.86
N PHE A 444 -3.79 -48.27 -5.06
CA PHE A 444 -3.65 -48.54 -3.63
C PHE A 444 -2.74 -49.73 -3.36
N GLY A 445 -2.99 -50.85 -4.04
CA GLY A 445 -2.25 -52.08 -3.83
C GLY A 445 -0.78 -51.98 -4.25
N ASN A 446 -0.44 -51.17 -5.25
CA ASN A 446 0.97 -50.91 -5.57
C ASN A 446 1.66 -50.07 -4.50
N LYS A 447 0.98 -49.06 -3.96
CA LYS A 447 1.51 -48.22 -2.86
C LYS A 447 1.82 -49.05 -1.61
N HIS A 448 1.04 -50.10 -1.36
CA HIS A 448 1.17 -50.99 -0.22
C HIS A 448 1.79 -52.36 -0.55
N GLU A 449 2.42 -52.50 -1.71
CA GLU A 449 3.12 -53.72 -2.16
C GLU A 449 2.26 -55.01 -2.12
N LEU A 450 0.95 -54.88 -2.33
CA LEU A 450 0.00 -55.98 -2.30
C LEU A 450 0.17 -56.93 -3.50
N GLY A 451 0.00 -58.21 -3.24
CA GLY A 451 0.04 -59.27 -4.24
C GLY A 451 -1.17 -59.26 -5.19
N PRO A 452 -1.10 -59.99 -6.32
CA PRO A 452 -2.20 -60.07 -7.29
C PRO A 452 -3.53 -60.58 -6.69
N GLU A 453 -3.47 -61.60 -5.84
CA GLU A 453 -4.66 -62.19 -5.21
C GLU A 453 -5.30 -61.25 -4.18
N GLU A 454 -4.48 -60.50 -3.43
CA GLU A 454 -4.97 -59.49 -2.48
C GLU A 454 -5.68 -58.35 -3.21
N LYS A 455 -5.08 -57.86 -4.30
CA LYS A 455 -5.73 -56.86 -5.17
C LYS A 455 -7.05 -57.38 -5.70
N LYS A 456 -7.09 -58.60 -6.24
CA LYS A 456 -8.32 -59.20 -6.77
C LYS A 456 -9.42 -59.30 -5.71
N SER A 457 -9.07 -59.74 -4.50
CA SER A 457 -10.01 -59.80 -3.37
C SER A 457 -10.56 -58.43 -3.00
N ILE A 458 -9.70 -57.40 -2.96
CA ILE A 458 -10.13 -56.02 -2.68
C ILE A 458 -11.03 -55.49 -3.80
N VAL A 459 -10.71 -55.75 -5.08
CA VAL A 459 -11.59 -55.36 -6.21
C VAL A 459 -12.98 -55.96 -6.03
N THR A 460 -13.09 -57.26 -5.78
CA THR A 460 -14.39 -57.91 -5.57
C THR A 460 -15.16 -57.27 -4.41
N GLY A 461 -14.49 -57.00 -3.30
CA GLY A 461 -15.10 -56.35 -2.14
C GLY A 461 -15.58 -54.92 -2.43
N VAL A 462 -14.75 -54.11 -3.09
CA VAL A 462 -15.10 -52.74 -3.47
C VAL A 462 -16.28 -52.73 -4.45
N CYS A 463 -16.28 -53.60 -5.46
CA CYS A 463 -17.37 -53.69 -6.43
C CYS A 463 -18.71 -54.08 -5.81
N GLN A 464 -18.70 -54.98 -4.82
CA GLN A 464 -19.92 -55.37 -4.11
C GLN A 464 -20.40 -54.28 -3.14
N ALA A 465 -19.49 -53.57 -2.49
CA ALA A 465 -19.83 -52.61 -1.43
C ALA A 465 -20.10 -51.18 -1.92
N SER A 466 -19.52 -50.77 -3.05
CA SER A 466 -19.55 -49.38 -3.52
C SER A 466 -20.80 -49.04 -4.34
N GLY A 467 -21.43 -50.02 -4.96
CA GLY A 467 -22.51 -49.77 -5.94
C GLY A 467 -22.02 -49.08 -7.22
N LEU A 468 -20.70 -48.97 -7.43
CA LEU A 468 -20.10 -48.43 -8.65
C LEU A 468 -20.11 -49.48 -9.76
N GLU A 469 -20.14 -49.02 -11.02
CA GLU A 469 -19.99 -49.92 -12.16
C GLU A 469 -18.57 -50.48 -12.19
N CYS A 470 -18.47 -51.81 -12.03
CA CYS A 470 -17.23 -52.54 -12.18
C CYS A 470 -17.26 -53.34 -13.47
N THR A 471 -16.36 -52.99 -14.39
CA THR A 471 -16.21 -53.66 -15.69
C THR A 471 -15.00 -54.58 -15.73
N ARG A 472 -14.06 -54.46 -14.78
CA ARG A 472 -12.81 -55.21 -14.76
C ARG A 472 -12.45 -55.76 -13.39
N ASP A 473 -11.73 -56.89 -13.39
CA ASP A 473 -11.16 -57.52 -12.19
C ASP A 473 -9.71 -57.08 -11.91
N VAL A 474 -9.08 -56.40 -12.87
CA VAL A 474 -7.68 -55.99 -12.82
C VAL A 474 -7.54 -54.55 -13.28
N GLY A 475 -6.86 -53.74 -12.46
CA GLY A 475 -6.60 -52.34 -12.76
C GLY A 475 -5.50 -52.13 -13.80
N ILE A 476 -5.63 -51.04 -14.56
CA ILE A 476 -4.67 -50.56 -15.54
C ILE A 476 -3.92 -49.38 -14.91
N LEU A 477 -2.59 -49.47 -14.86
CA LEU A 477 -1.75 -48.37 -14.35
C LEU A 477 -1.23 -47.47 -15.46
N TYR A 478 -1.10 -48.01 -16.66
CA TYR A 478 -0.55 -47.32 -17.83
C TYR A 478 -1.32 -47.75 -19.08
N GLU A 479 -1.72 -46.76 -19.88
CA GLU A 479 -2.28 -47.00 -21.21
C GLU A 479 -1.25 -46.57 -22.26
N ALA A 480 -0.76 -47.53 -23.06
CA ALA A 480 0.15 -47.25 -24.16
C ALA A 480 -0.65 -47.02 -25.45
N LYS A 481 -0.70 -45.77 -25.93
CA LYS A 481 -1.23 -45.47 -27.27
C LYS A 481 -0.12 -45.63 -28.29
N LYS A 482 -0.22 -46.68 -29.11
CA LYS A 482 0.66 -46.88 -30.26
C LYS A 482 0.16 -46.05 -31.43
N ASN A 483 0.82 -44.93 -31.72
CA ASN A 483 0.51 -44.14 -32.91
C ASN A 483 1.08 -44.85 -34.14
N ILE A 484 0.25 -45.42 -35.01
CA ILE A 484 0.75 -46.26 -36.13
C ILE A 484 1.52 -45.42 -37.19
N LYS A 485 1.44 -44.08 -37.14
CA LYS A 485 2.12 -43.17 -38.08
C LYS A 485 3.48 -42.64 -37.61
N SER A 486 3.82 -42.76 -36.34
CA SER A 486 5.14 -42.41 -35.80
C SER A 486 5.62 -43.59 -34.96
N GLN A 487 6.86 -44.06 -35.11
CA GLN A 487 7.42 -45.16 -34.30
C GLN A 487 7.64 -44.74 -32.82
N CYS A 488 6.76 -43.93 -32.25
CA CYS A 488 6.75 -43.50 -30.85
C CYS A 488 5.59 -44.18 -30.11
N ILE A 489 5.87 -44.64 -28.89
CA ILE A 489 4.86 -45.13 -27.95
C ILE A 489 4.54 -43.97 -27.01
N ASP A 490 3.32 -43.45 -27.07
CA ASP A 490 2.83 -42.51 -26.07
C ASP A 490 2.33 -43.32 -24.87
N VAL A 491 3.03 -43.21 -23.74
CA VAL A 491 2.60 -43.82 -22.48
C VAL A 491 1.81 -42.77 -21.71
N LYS A 492 0.49 -42.94 -21.65
CA LYS A 492 -0.37 -42.12 -20.80
C LYS A 492 -0.43 -42.77 -19.42
N VAL A 493 0.11 -42.08 -18.42
CA VAL A 493 -0.11 -42.43 -17.01
C VAL A 493 -1.54 -42.00 -16.68
N LEU A 494 -2.40 -42.95 -16.30
CA LEU A 494 -3.83 -42.69 -16.09
C LEU A 494 -4.12 -41.79 -14.86
N PHE A 495 -3.08 -41.44 -14.09
CA PHE A 495 -3.20 -40.83 -12.76
C PHE A 495 -2.49 -39.48 -12.57
N GLN A 496 -1.95 -38.89 -13.64
CA GLN A 496 -1.43 -37.52 -13.61
C GLN A 496 -1.75 -36.83 -14.93
N SER A 497 -2.53 -35.74 -14.90
CA SER A 497 -2.64 -34.81 -16.03
C SER A 497 -1.35 -33.97 -16.13
N VAL A 498 -0.21 -34.62 -16.35
CA VAL A 498 1.00 -33.91 -16.77
C VAL A 498 1.08 -34.00 -18.29
N ASN A 499 0.77 -32.87 -18.94
CA ASN A 499 1.09 -32.68 -20.35
C ASN A 499 2.62 -32.60 -20.49
N HIS A 500 3.27 -33.73 -20.79
CA HIS A 500 4.67 -33.75 -21.22
C HIS A 500 4.76 -34.05 -22.70
N ASN A 501 4.71 -32.99 -23.51
CA ASN A 501 5.26 -33.02 -24.86
C ASN A 501 6.79 -32.91 -24.76
N SER A 502 7.49 -34.04 -24.79
CA SER A 502 8.95 -34.04 -25.04
C SER A 502 9.24 -34.65 -26.41
N CYS A 503 9.33 -33.78 -27.42
CA CYS A 503 9.98 -34.09 -28.68
C CYS A 503 11.28 -33.27 -28.75
N SER A 504 12.43 -33.91 -28.53
CA SER A 504 13.72 -33.34 -28.96
C SER A 504 14.67 -34.44 -29.47
N ARG A 505 15.25 -34.17 -30.64
CA ARG A 505 16.30 -34.94 -31.31
C ARG A 505 17.60 -34.95 -30.47
N PRO A 506 18.54 -35.89 -30.71
CA PRO A 506 19.48 -36.34 -29.70
C PRO A 506 20.56 -35.30 -29.45
N LYS A 507 20.66 -34.82 -28.20
CA LYS A 507 21.91 -34.27 -27.67
C LYS A 507 22.27 -35.03 -26.41
N ARG A 508 23.51 -35.53 -26.42
CA ARG A 508 24.16 -36.27 -25.33
C ARG A 508 24.12 -35.45 -24.04
N ASN A 509 23.98 -36.20 -22.93
CA ASN A 509 24.17 -35.82 -21.53
C ASN A 509 23.07 -34.98 -20.88
N PHE A 510 22.12 -35.65 -20.22
CA PHE A 510 21.62 -35.25 -18.90
C PHE A 510 21.25 -36.52 -18.11
N ILE A 511 21.96 -36.72 -17.00
CA ILE A 511 21.78 -37.76 -15.97
C ILE A 511 20.61 -37.26 -15.09
N LEU A 512 19.42 -37.87 -15.14
CA LEU A 512 18.92 -38.96 -14.27
C LEU A 512 19.07 -38.73 -12.76
N GLU A 513 18.01 -38.20 -12.13
CA GLU A 513 17.60 -38.58 -10.78
C GLU A 513 16.13 -39.00 -10.82
N ALA A 514 15.89 -40.27 -11.18
CA ALA A 514 14.66 -40.98 -10.89
C ALA A 514 15.07 -42.25 -10.14
N TYR A 515 14.74 -42.30 -8.85
CA TYR A 515 15.11 -43.40 -7.97
C TYR A 515 14.39 -44.70 -8.37
N LYS A 516 15.22 -45.70 -8.72
CA LYS A 516 15.13 -47.12 -8.37
C LYS A 516 13.74 -47.80 -8.46
N LEU A 517 13.44 -48.33 -9.64
CA LEU A 517 12.75 -49.63 -9.77
C LEU A 517 13.61 -50.53 -10.67
N LYS A 518 14.37 -51.44 -10.05
CA LYS A 518 15.11 -52.51 -10.75
C LYS A 518 14.12 -53.61 -11.10
N LEU A 519 13.86 -53.86 -12.38
CA LEU A 519 13.48 -55.19 -12.86
C LEU A 519 14.07 -55.47 -14.27
N PRO A 520 14.37 -56.74 -14.59
CA PRO A 520 15.26 -57.12 -15.69
C PRO A 520 14.52 -57.30 -17.01
N PHE A 521 15.06 -56.75 -18.10
CA PHE A 521 14.65 -57.09 -19.46
C PHE A 521 15.24 -58.44 -19.86
N ARG A 522 14.42 -59.49 -19.93
CA ARG A 522 14.74 -60.70 -20.71
C ARG A 522 14.32 -60.46 -22.16
N ARG A 523 15.31 -60.38 -23.06
CA ARG A 523 15.11 -60.45 -24.52
C ARG A 523 14.48 -61.80 -24.88
N LEU A 524 13.30 -61.76 -25.51
CA LEU A 524 12.87 -62.83 -26.40
C LEU A 524 13.45 -62.50 -27.78
N VAL A 525 14.41 -63.32 -28.20
CA VAL A 525 14.89 -63.41 -29.58
C VAL A 525 13.88 -64.28 -30.33
N ASN A 526 13.31 -63.77 -31.42
CA ASN A 526 12.54 -64.58 -32.37
C ASN A 526 13.51 -65.18 -33.38
N ASP A 527 13.61 -66.51 -33.37
CA ASP A 527 13.87 -67.31 -34.57
C ASP A 527 12.61 -67.33 -35.43
N ASP A 528 12.70 -66.87 -36.68
CA ASP A 528 12.50 -67.69 -37.89
C ASP A 528 12.19 -66.81 -39.12
N ARG A 529 12.99 -67.08 -40.17
CA ARG A 529 12.99 -66.63 -41.58
C ARG A 529 13.54 -65.25 -41.93
#